data_AF-A0A1F3T400-F1
#
_entry.id   AF-A0A1F3T400-F1
#
_cell.length_a   1.000
_cell.length_b   1.000
_cell.length_c   1.000
_cell.angle_alpha   90.00
_cell.angle_beta   90.00
_cell.angle_gamma   90.00
#
_symmetry.space_group_name_H-M   'P 1'
#
loop_
_entity.id
_entity.type
_entity.pdbx_description
1 polymer ?
#
loop_
_entity_poly.entity_id
_entity_poly.type
_entity_poly.pdbx_seq_one_letter_code
_entity_poly.pdbx_strand_id
1 'polypeptide(L)'
;MGEFMKNTFLLIFLLMTSAVFSNQAPEANVEEKKYTETEFNSKLSDALGKKLKHLGKGQIEELSKELLDKERDLKAKEILLEKKEEQLKISTEEFKKKLHEFQERQNSLIVCLDDVEKQESERVGHMVETVSGMRPQNAADVLSVQDSEISVKILSQLPSDKVAKIFNLMNKEVSARLQKQYLTMKK
;
A
#
# COMPACT_ATOMS: atom_id res chain seq x y z
N MET A 1 7.13 -31.51 27.37
CA MET A 1 6.90 -30.09 27.76
C MET A 1 8.16 -29.47 28.36
N GLY A 2 9.27 -29.44 27.61
CA GLY A 2 10.59 -28.99 28.12
C GLY A 2 11.27 -27.88 27.32
N GLU A 3 10.85 -27.63 26.07
CA GLU A 3 11.47 -26.60 25.22
C GLU A 3 10.73 -25.26 25.23
N PHE A 4 9.41 -25.26 25.44
CA PHE A 4 8.59 -24.04 25.48
C PHE A 4 8.90 -23.15 26.70
N MET A 5 9.41 -23.74 27.79
CA MET A 5 9.76 -23.04 29.04
C MET A 5 11.14 -22.38 28.98
N LYS A 6 12.05 -22.88 28.12
CA LYS A 6 13.39 -22.29 27.93
C LYS A 6 13.33 -21.02 27.09
N ASN A 7 12.53 -20.99 26.03
CA ASN A 7 12.42 -19.81 25.16
C ASN A 7 11.71 -18.62 25.83
N THR A 8 10.78 -18.87 26.76
CA THR A 8 10.13 -17.81 27.54
C THR A 8 11.06 -17.25 28.62
N PHE A 9 11.90 -18.07 29.23
CA PHE A 9 12.91 -17.61 30.19
C PHE A 9 14.01 -16.77 29.52
N LEU A 10 14.39 -17.12 28.28
CA LEU A 10 15.38 -16.39 27.49
C LEU A 10 14.86 -15.02 27.01
N LEU A 11 13.56 -14.91 26.72
CA LEU A 11 12.90 -13.65 26.37
C LEU A 11 12.74 -12.69 27.57
N ILE A 12 12.54 -13.22 28.78
CA ILE A 12 12.47 -12.43 30.01
C ILE A 12 13.87 -11.96 30.44
N PHE A 13 14.91 -12.78 30.21
CA PHE A 13 16.29 -12.40 30.50
C PHE A 13 16.80 -11.27 29.57
N LEU A 14 16.32 -11.23 28.32
CA LEU A 14 16.69 -10.19 27.35
C LEU A 14 15.98 -8.84 27.59
N LEU A 15 14.84 -8.84 28.29
CA LEU A 15 14.12 -7.63 28.72
C LEU A 15 14.63 -7.04 30.04
N MET A 16 15.36 -7.81 30.85
CA MET A 16 15.93 -7.34 32.12
C MET A 16 17.35 -6.74 31.98
N THR A 17 18.04 -6.97 30.86
CA THR A 17 19.36 -6.36 30.60
C THR A 17 19.29 -4.93 30.08
N SER A 18 18.11 -4.41 29.68
CA SER A 18 17.95 -3.01 29.30
C SER A 18 17.71 -2.05 30.48
N ALA A 19 17.61 -2.56 31.72
CA ALA A 19 17.29 -1.77 32.90
C ALA A 19 18.46 -1.56 33.89
N VAL A 20 19.65 -2.12 33.64
CA VAL A 20 20.78 -2.08 34.60
C VAL A 20 22.07 -1.50 33.97
N PHE A 21 21.92 -0.52 33.08
CA PHE A 21 23.03 0.37 32.69
C PHE A 21 22.65 1.84 32.92
N SER A 22 22.08 2.15 34.08
CA SER A 22 22.23 3.49 34.67
C SER A 22 23.64 3.59 35.23
N ASN A 23 24.61 3.79 34.34
CA ASN A 23 25.98 4.08 34.73
C ASN A 23 26.09 5.59 34.93
N GLN A 24 26.27 5.94 36.19
CA GLN A 24 26.46 7.27 36.75
C GLN A 24 27.76 7.86 36.18
N ALA A 25 27.64 8.66 35.12
CA ALA A 25 28.69 9.59 34.71
C ALA A 25 28.59 10.84 35.60
N PRO A 26 29.71 11.41 36.08
CA PRO A 26 29.66 12.67 36.81
C PRO A 26 29.13 13.73 35.85
N GLU A 27 28.00 14.34 36.19
CA GLU A 27 27.49 15.53 35.53
C GLU A 27 28.52 16.66 35.72
N ALA A 28 29.46 16.75 34.80
CA ALA A 28 30.11 18.01 34.53
C ALA A 28 28.99 18.94 34.06
N ASN A 29 28.60 19.86 34.94
CA ASN A 29 27.69 20.96 34.65
C ASN A 29 28.29 21.80 33.51
N VAL A 30 28.06 21.37 32.28
CA VAL A 30 28.21 22.17 31.08
C VAL A 30 26.81 22.71 30.83
N GLU A 31 26.51 23.83 31.47
CA GLU A 31 25.40 24.68 31.04
C GLU A 31 25.49 24.81 29.51
N GLU A 32 24.57 24.19 28.77
CA GLU A 32 24.40 24.47 27.35
C GLU A 32 23.99 25.93 27.23
N LYS A 33 24.98 26.80 27.06
CA LYS A 33 24.78 28.22 26.84
C LYS A 33 24.05 28.36 25.51
N LYS A 34 22.72 28.46 25.58
CA LYS A 34 21.87 28.81 24.44
C LYS A 34 22.11 30.29 24.13
N TYR A 35 22.93 30.54 23.13
CA TYR A 35 23.17 31.90 22.64
C TYR A 35 22.01 32.31 21.73
N THR A 36 21.54 33.54 21.90
CA THR A 36 20.73 34.20 20.88
C THR A 36 21.63 34.53 19.68
N GLU A 37 21.08 34.50 18.47
CA GLU A 37 21.83 34.77 17.23
C GLU A 37 22.57 36.13 17.28
N THR A 38 21.95 37.13 17.90
CA THR A 38 22.50 38.47 18.08
C THR A 38 23.70 38.52 19.04
N GLU A 39 23.63 37.82 20.17
CA GLU A 39 24.74 37.72 21.13
C GLU A 39 25.91 36.90 20.57
N PHE A 40 25.62 35.85 19.81
CA PHE A 40 26.63 35.04 19.13
C PHE A 40 27.38 35.88 18.09
N ASN A 41 26.65 36.58 17.22
CA ASN A 41 27.23 37.42 16.17
C ASN A 41 28.09 38.56 16.74
N SER A 42 27.66 39.18 17.84
CA SER A 42 28.43 40.21 18.55
C SER A 42 29.73 39.67 19.14
N LYS A 43 29.67 38.52 19.84
CA LYS A 43 30.87 37.88 20.41
C LYS A 43 31.81 37.35 19.32
N LEU A 44 31.28 36.88 18.19
CA LEU A 44 32.04 36.42 17.05
C LEU A 44 32.80 37.56 16.37
N SER A 45 32.16 38.70 16.16
CA SER A 45 32.79 39.88 15.54
C SER A 45 33.89 40.46 16.43
N ASP A 46 33.66 40.54 17.75
CA ASP A 46 34.67 40.96 18.72
C ASP A 46 35.88 40.01 18.76
N ALA A 47 35.65 38.71 18.72
CA ALA A 47 36.70 37.69 18.69
C ALA A 47 37.50 37.71 17.37
N LEU A 48 36.82 37.88 16.24
CA LEU A 48 37.43 38.07 14.93
C LEU A 48 38.27 39.34 14.88
N GLY A 49 37.74 40.46 15.38
CA GLY A 49 38.45 41.74 15.43
C GLY A 49 39.74 41.67 16.25
N LYS A 50 39.75 40.93 17.38
CA LYS A 50 40.95 40.69 18.18
C LYS A 50 41.99 39.83 17.44
N LYS A 51 41.55 38.75 16.76
CA LYS A 51 42.44 37.89 15.97
C LYS A 51 43.01 38.59 14.74
N LEU A 52 42.21 39.39 14.03
CA LEU A 52 42.63 40.16 12.85
C LEU A 52 43.71 41.20 13.17
N LYS A 53 43.68 41.81 14.37
CA LYS A 53 44.72 42.75 14.83
C LYS A 53 46.13 42.11 14.95
N HIS A 54 46.21 40.78 15.04
CA HIS A 54 47.45 40.03 15.24
C HIS A 54 47.88 39.26 13.98
N LEU A 55 47.09 39.31 12.90
CA LEU A 55 47.37 38.63 11.64
C LEU A 55 48.20 39.53 10.71
N GLY A 56 49.23 38.97 10.08
CA GLY A 56 50.02 39.67 9.07
C GLY A 56 49.28 39.82 7.74
N LYS A 57 49.61 40.84 6.95
CA LYS A 57 48.96 41.15 5.66
C LYS A 57 48.82 39.93 4.73
N GLY A 58 49.83 39.07 4.66
CA GLY A 58 49.79 37.84 3.85
C GLY A 58 48.77 36.78 4.32
N GLN A 59 48.57 36.63 5.63
CA GLN A 59 47.57 35.70 6.19
C GLN A 59 46.14 36.21 5.99
N ILE A 60 45.96 37.54 5.97
CA ILE A 60 44.67 38.16 5.65
C ILE A 60 44.33 37.96 4.16
N GLU A 61 45.31 38.09 3.27
CA GLU A 61 45.14 37.82 1.84
C GLU A 61 44.84 36.34 1.56
N GLU A 62 45.49 35.41 2.26
CA GLU A 62 45.21 33.97 2.16
C GLU A 62 43.81 33.61 2.68
N LEU A 63 43.43 34.13 3.86
CA LEU A 63 42.08 33.95 4.41
C LEU A 63 41.00 34.54 3.50
N SER A 64 41.26 35.72 2.90
CA SER A 64 40.33 36.33 1.95
C SER A 64 40.14 35.47 0.70
N LYS A 65 41.21 34.83 0.20
CA LYS A 65 41.11 33.90 -0.93
C LYS A 65 40.30 32.66 -0.55
N GLU A 66 40.58 32.06 0.60
CA GLU A 66 39.86 30.88 1.09
C GLU A 66 38.36 31.18 1.30
N LEU A 67 38.02 32.35 1.84
CA LEU A 67 36.62 32.77 2.00
C LEU A 67 35.93 32.98 0.65
N LEU A 68 36.60 33.60 -0.33
CA LEU A 68 36.06 33.75 -1.68
C LEU A 68 35.85 32.41 -2.38
N ASP A 69 36.77 31.46 -2.22
CA ASP A 69 36.63 30.12 -2.77
C ASP A 69 35.47 29.36 -2.10
N LYS A 70 35.35 29.43 -0.77
CA LYS A 70 34.21 28.87 -0.03
C LYS A 70 32.88 29.50 -0.43
N GLU A 71 32.84 30.82 -0.65
CA GLU A 71 31.63 31.50 -1.11
C GLU A 71 31.20 31.00 -2.50
N ARG A 72 32.15 30.81 -3.41
CA ARG A 72 31.88 30.24 -4.74
C ARG A 72 31.37 28.80 -4.65
N ASP A 73 32.00 27.98 -3.82
CA ASP A 73 31.59 26.58 -3.62
C ASP A 73 30.19 26.48 -2.99
N LEU A 74 29.87 27.35 -2.03
CA LEU A 74 28.55 27.41 -1.42
C LEU A 74 27.50 27.83 -2.44
N LYS A 75 27.75 28.89 -3.22
CA LYS A 75 26.83 29.30 -4.31
C LYS A 75 26.62 28.19 -5.33
N ALA A 76 27.66 27.45 -5.70
CA ALA A 76 27.54 26.32 -6.61
C ALA A 76 26.67 25.20 -6.01
N LYS A 77 26.82 24.91 -4.71
CA LYS A 77 25.99 23.93 -4.01
C LYS A 77 24.54 24.38 -3.88
N GLU A 78 24.30 25.65 -3.56
CA GLU A 78 22.95 26.24 -3.48
C GLU A 78 22.20 26.07 -4.81
N ILE A 79 22.82 26.44 -5.93
CA ILE A 79 22.23 26.28 -7.27
C ILE A 79 21.93 24.80 -7.57
N LEU A 80 22.81 23.87 -7.19
CA LEU A 80 22.58 22.44 -7.39
C LEU A 80 21.44 21.90 -6.51
N LEU A 81 21.30 22.43 -5.31
CA LEU A 81 20.26 22.04 -4.36
C LEU A 81 18.90 22.54 -4.85
N GLU A 82 18.82 23.79 -5.28
CA GLU A 82 17.63 24.39 -5.88
C GLU A 82 17.16 23.59 -7.11
N LYS A 83 18.08 23.23 -8.02
CA LYS A 83 17.75 22.38 -9.18
C LYS A 83 17.20 21.01 -8.79
N LYS A 84 17.75 20.39 -7.74
CA LYS A 84 17.27 19.10 -7.25
C LYS A 84 15.89 19.22 -6.61
N GLU A 85 15.65 20.28 -5.85
CA GLU A 85 14.35 20.55 -5.25
C GLU A 85 13.27 20.77 -6.32
N GLU A 86 13.59 21.53 -7.36
CA GLU A 86 12.69 21.73 -8.50
C GLU A 86 12.40 20.40 -9.22
N GLN A 87 13.43 19.61 -9.50
CA GLN A 87 13.27 18.30 -10.15
C GLN A 87 12.43 17.34 -9.29
N LEU A 88 12.67 17.30 -7.98
CA LEU A 88 11.90 16.48 -7.05
C LEU A 88 10.44 16.92 -6.98
N LYS A 89 10.19 18.23 -6.98
CA LYS A 89 8.83 18.78 -6.99
C LYS A 89 8.08 18.35 -8.25
N ILE A 90 8.68 18.53 -9.43
CA ILE A 90 8.09 18.11 -10.71
C ILE A 90 7.82 16.60 -10.69
N SER A 91 8.82 15.80 -10.32
CA SER A 91 8.69 14.33 -10.28
C SER A 91 7.61 13.86 -9.31
N THR A 92 7.46 14.53 -8.17
CA THR A 92 6.43 14.22 -7.17
C THR A 92 5.04 14.51 -7.71
N GLU A 93 4.84 15.65 -8.37
CA GLU A 93 3.54 16.00 -8.96
C GLU A 93 3.18 15.08 -10.13
N GLU A 94 4.13 14.74 -10.99
CA GLU A 94 3.92 13.74 -12.04
C GLU A 94 3.57 12.36 -11.48
N PHE A 95 4.24 11.95 -10.41
CA PHE A 95 3.96 10.68 -9.74
C PHE A 95 2.56 10.66 -9.13
N LYS A 96 2.15 11.72 -8.44
CA LYS A 96 0.78 11.87 -7.91
C LYS A 96 -0.26 11.80 -9.01
N LYS A 97 -0.02 12.48 -10.14
CA LYS A 97 -0.92 12.43 -11.30
C LYS A 97 -1.05 11.01 -11.85
N LYS A 98 0.07 10.32 -12.07
CA LYS A 98 0.08 8.92 -12.53
C LYS A 98 -0.64 7.99 -11.56
N LEU A 99 -0.49 8.21 -10.25
CA LEU A 99 -1.18 7.44 -9.23
C LEU A 99 -2.69 7.64 -9.30
N HIS A 100 -3.15 8.89 -9.46
CA HIS A 100 -4.57 9.20 -9.62
C HIS A 100 -5.17 8.55 -10.88
N GLU A 101 -4.52 8.73 -12.04
CA GLU A 101 -4.97 8.10 -13.29
C GLU A 101 -5.00 6.56 -13.18
N PHE A 102 -4.06 5.98 -12.43
CA PHE A 102 -4.04 4.54 -12.18
C PHE A 102 -5.22 4.10 -11.32
N GLN A 103 -5.52 4.83 -10.23
CA GLN A 103 -6.67 4.57 -9.38
C GLN A 103 -8.00 4.72 -10.11
N GLU A 104 -8.15 5.75 -10.96
CA GLU A 104 -9.33 5.93 -11.80
C GLU A 104 -9.52 4.78 -12.80
N ARG A 105 -8.44 4.32 -13.43
CA ARG A 105 -8.48 3.15 -14.30
C ARG A 105 -8.85 1.87 -13.54
N GLN A 106 -8.33 1.67 -12.34
CA GLN A 106 -8.71 0.52 -11.51
C GLN A 106 -10.19 0.57 -11.13
N ASN A 107 -10.67 1.73 -10.67
CA ASN A 107 -12.07 1.89 -10.28
C ASN A 107 -13.02 1.70 -11.46
N SER A 108 -12.71 2.26 -12.63
CA SER A 108 -13.54 2.08 -13.83
C SER A 108 -13.57 0.62 -14.30
N LEU A 109 -12.47 -0.14 -14.16
CA LEU A 109 -12.46 -1.57 -14.43
C LEU A 109 -13.33 -2.36 -13.46
N ILE A 110 -13.25 -2.06 -12.15
CA ILE A 110 -14.10 -2.71 -11.13
C ILE A 110 -15.57 -2.44 -11.43
N VAL A 111 -15.95 -1.18 -11.67
CA VAL A 111 -17.33 -0.81 -12.01
C VAL A 111 -17.80 -1.54 -13.27
N CYS A 112 -16.97 -1.60 -14.31
CA CYS A 112 -17.32 -2.30 -15.53
C CYS A 112 -17.53 -3.81 -15.32
N LEU A 113 -16.71 -4.44 -14.46
CA LEU A 113 -16.87 -5.86 -14.12
C LEU A 113 -18.14 -6.10 -13.31
N ASP A 114 -18.40 -5.26 -12.31
CA ASP A 114 -19.60 -5.32 -11.48
C ASP A 114 -20.87 -5.13 -12.32
N ASP A 115 -20.86 -4.21 -13.29
CA ASP A 115 -21.97 -3.99 -14.20
C ASP A 115 -22.24 -5.20 -15.10
N VAL A 116 -21.19 -5.84 -15.61
CA VAL A 116 -21.31 -7.07 -16.43
C VAL A 116 -21.86 -8.21 -15.58
N GLU A 117 -21.33 -8.42 -14.37
CA GLU A 117 -21.80 -9.46 -13.46
C GLU A 117 -23.27 -9.24 -13.06
N LYS A 118 -23.65 -7.99 -12.78
CA LYS A 118 -25.03 -7.63 -12.47
C LYS A 118 -25.98 -7.90 -13.63
N GLN A 119 -25.61 -7.50 -14.85
CA GLN A 119 -26.42 -7.78 -16.04
C GLN A 119 -26.56 -9.28 -16.32
N GLU A 120 -25.48 -10.05 -16.12
CA GLU A 120 -25.54 -11.51 -16.25
C GLU A 120 -26.47 -12.11 -15.20
N SER A 121 -26.33 -11.70 -13.94
CA SER A 121 -27.16 -12.15 -12.82
C SER A 121 -28.64 -11.81 -13.02
N GLU A 122 -28.96 -10.60 -13.50
CA GLU A 122 -30.34 -10.21 -13.82
C GLU A 122 -30.95 -11.10 -14.91
N ARG A 123 -30.20 -11.38 -15.98
CA ARG A 123 -30.66 -12.27 -17.06
C ARG A 123 -30.86 -13.70 -16.58
N VAL A 124 -29.94 -14.23 -15.77
CA VAL A 124 -30.08 -15.55 -15.15
C VAL A 124 -31.30 -15.57 -14.23
N GLY A 125 -31.50 -14.54 -13.42
CA GLY A 125 -32.67 -14.40 -12.54
C GLY A 125 -34.01 -14.44 -13.29
N HIS A 126 -34.11 -13.74 -14.43
CA HIS A 126 -35.31 -13.80 -15.28
C HIS A 126 -35.55 -15.21 -15.84
N MET A 127 -34.48 -15.92 -16.22
CA MET A 127 -34.58 -17.30 -16.65
C MET A 127 -34.98 -18.24 -15.51
N VAL A 128 -34.46 -18.02 -14.30
CA VAL A 128 -34.84 -18.77 -13.10
C VAL A 128 -36.32 -18.58 -12.79
N GLU A 129 -36.84 -17.35 -12.85
CA GLU A 129 -38.26 -17.07 -12.65
C GLU A 129 -39.13 -17.78 -13.69
N THR A 130 -38.75 -17.68 -14.97
CA THR A 130 -39.44 -18.31 -16.09
C THR A 130 -39.48 -19.83 -15.92
N VAL A 131 -38.33 -20.45 -15.63
CA VAL A 131 -38.22 -21.92 -15.43
C VAL A 131 -38.93 -22.37 -14.15
N SER A 132 -38.90 -21.56 -13.09
CA SER A 132 -39.62 -21.86 -11.83
C SER A 132 -41.14 -21.90 -12.05
N GLY A 133 -41.67 -21.10 -12.96
CA GLY A 133 -43.09 -21.12 -13.35
C GLY A 133 -43.49 -22.29 -14.24
N MET A 134 -42.55 -23.00 -14.85
CA MET A 134 -42.84 -24.14 -15.73
C MET A 134 -43.20 -25.41 -14.96
N ARG A 135 -43.93 -26.30 -15.63
CA ARG A 135 -44.08 -27.68 -15.15
C ARG A 135 -42.72 -28.39 -15.18
N PRO A 136 -42.39 -29.24 -14.20
CA PRO A 136 -41.09 -29.91 -14.12
C PRO A 136 -40.67 -30.66 -15.39
N GLN A 137 -41.60 -31.29 -16.11
CA GLN A 137 -41.31 -31.96 -17.38
C GLN A 137 -40.82 -30.98 -18.46
N ASN A 138 -41.56 -29.88 -18.65
CA ASN A 138 -41.19 -28.87 -19.65
C ASN A 138 -39.83 -28.22 -19.31
N ALA A 139 -39.56 -27.97 -18.02
CA ALA A 139 -38.28 -27.46 -17.57
C ALA A 139 -37.13 -28.45 -17.85
N ALA A 140 -37.36 -29.76 -17.62
CA ALA A 140 -36.40 -30.80 -17.95
C ALA A 140 -36.09 -30.86 -19.45
N ASP A 141 -37.11 -30.76 -20.30
CA ASP A 141 -36.94 -30.80 -21.76
C ASP A 141 -36.12 -29.59 -22.27
N VAL A 142 -36.43 -28.38 -21.77
CA VAL A 142 -35.73 -27.15 -22.14
C VAL A 142 -34.27 -27.14 -21.63
N LEU A 143 -34.05 -27.49 -20.36
CA LEU A 143 -32.69 -27.52 -19.79
C LEU A 143 -31.82 -28.65 -20.35
N SER A 144 -32.43 -29.70 -20.93
CA SER A 144 -31.68 -30.80 -21.55
C SER A 144 -31.01 -30.43 -22.87
N VAL A 145 -31.58 -29.45 -23.59
CA VAL A 145 -31.04 -28.96 -24.87
C VAL A 145 -30.19 -27.69 -24.74
N GLN A 146 -30.22 -27.07 -23.57
CA GLN A 146 -29.49 -25.85 -23.29
C GLN A 146 -28.02 -26.13 -22.93
N ASP A 147 -27.18 -25.10 -23.04
CA ASP A 147 -25.80 -25.18 -22.57
C ASP A 147 -25.73 -25.59 -21.10
N SER A 148 -24.74 -26.41 -20.77
CA SER A 148 -24.68 -27.08 -19.48
C SER A 148 -24.25 -26.15 -18.36
N GLU A 149 -23.42 -25.14 -18.65
CA GLU A 149 -23.03 -24.12 -17.67
C GLU A 149 -24.21 -23.23 -17.32
N ILE A 150 -24.98 -22.80 -18.33
CA ILE A 150 -26.18 -21.97 -18.13
C ILE A 150 -27.24 -22.77 -17.35
N SER A 151 -27.45 -24.03 -17.72
CA SER A 151 -28.43 -24.89 -17.05
C SER A 151 -28.09 -25.11 -15.59
N VAL A 152 -26.81 -25.34 -15.26
CA VAL A 152 -26.35 -25.48 -13.88
C VAL A 152 -26.50 -24.18 -13.10
N LYS A 153 -26.18 -23.02 -13.70
CA LYS A 153 -26.40 -21.69 -13.08
C LYS A 153 -27.87 -21.49 -12.70
N ILE A 154 -28.79 -21.76 -13.63
CA ILE A 154 -30.25 -21.67 -13.36
C ILE A 154 -30.67 -22.65 -12.26
N LEU A 155 -30.24 -23.92 -12.35
CA LEU A 155 -30.59 -24.95 -11.37
C LEU A 155 -30.07 -24.60 -9.96
N SER A 156 -28.93 -23.91 -9.84
CA SER A 156 -28.36 -23.54 -8.54
C SER A 156 -29.13 -22.44 -7.80
N GLN A 157 -29.95 -21.69 -8.51
CA GLN A 157 -30.80 -20.64 -7.94
C GLN A 157 -32.25 -21.10 -7.76
N LEU A 158 -32.59 -22.32 -8.23
CA LEU A 158 -33.92 -22.90 -8.06
C LEU A 158 -34.06 -23.59 -6.69
N PRO A 159 -35.28 -23.67 -6.14
CA PRO A 159 -35.56 -24.46 -4.94
C PRO A 159 -35.17 -25.94 -5.13
N SER A 160 -34.51 -26.53 -4.13
CA SER A 160 -33.96 -27.88 -4.20
C SER A 160 -35.01 -28.96 -4.53
N ASP A 161 -36.26 -28.76 -4.12
CA ASP A 161 -37.36 -29.70 -4.40
C ASP A 161 -37.76 -29.70 -5.88
N LYS A 162 -37.74 -28.54 -6.55
CA LYS A 162 -37.98 -28.42 -7.99
C LYS A 162 -36.82 -29.01 -8.78
N VAL A 163 -35.59 -28.72 -8.37
CA VAL A 163 -34.36 -29.26 -9.00
C VAL A 163 -34.37 -30.79 -8.98
N ALA A 164 -34.72 -31.42 -7.85
CA ALA A 164 -34.82 -32.87 -7.74
C ALA A 164 -35.87 -33.46 -8.70
N LYS A 165 -37.05 -32.82 -8.82
CA LYS A 165 -38.11 -33.24 -9.75
C LYS A 165 -37.66 -33.10 -11.20
N ILE A 166 -36.96 -32.03 -11.55
CA ILE A 166 -36.43 -31.81 -12.90
C ILE A 166 -35.41 -32.90 -13.24
N PHE A 167 -34.42 -33.16 -12.38
CA PHE A 167 -33.41 -34.21 -12.63
C PHE A 167 -34.00 -35.61 -12.82
N ASN A 168 -35.10 -35.93 -12.14
CA ASN A 168 -35.79 -37.21 -12.29
C ASN A 168 -36.53 -37.37 -13.62
N LEU A 169 -36.93 -36.25 -14.25
CA LEU A 169 -37.66 -36.22 -15.53
C LEU A 169 -36.74 -36.03 -16.74
N MET A 170 -35.47 -35.72 -16.50
CA MET A 170 -34.44 -35.64 -17.53
C MET A 170 -33.94 -37.03 -17.95
N ASN A 171 -33.34 -37.09 -19.16
CA ASN A 171 -32.66 -38.30 -19.61
C ASN A 171 -31.46 -38.64 -18.72
N LYS A 172 -31.18 -39.94 -18.51
CA LYS A 172 -30.23 -40.41 -17.48
C LYS A 172 -28.82 -39.84 -17.68
N GLU A 173 -28.34 -39.83 -18.91
CA GLU A 173 -27.00 -39.35 -19.28
C GLU A 173 -26.89 -37.83 -19.09
N VAL A 174 -27.92 -37.09 -19.48
CA VAL A 174 -27.95 -35.63 -19.35
C VAL A 174 -28.06 -35.23 -17.88
N SER A 175 -28.92 -35.90 -17.12
CA SER A 175 -29.10 -35.69 -15.68
C SER A 175 -27.81 -35.95 -14.91
N ALA A 176 -27.14 -37.08 -15.16
CA ALA A 176 -25.87 -37.40 -14.52
C ALA A 176 -24.77 -36.38 -14.84
N ARG A 177 -24.70 -35.90 -16.08
CA ARG A 177 -23.75 -34.88 -16.51
C ARG A 177 -23.98 -33.55 -15.80
N LEU A 178 -25.22 -33.06 -15.78
CA LEU A 178 -25.54 -31.80 -15.11
C LEU A 178 -25.38 -31.90 -13.59
N GLN A 179 -25.74 -33.02 -12.96
CA GLN A 179 -25.51 -33.25 -11.53
C GLN A 179 -24.02 -33.23 -11.18
N LYS A 180 -23.16 -33.84 -12.00
CA LYS A 180 -21.70 -33.77 -11.81
C LYS A 180 -21.21 -32.32 -11.85
N GLN A 181 -21.63 -31.57 -12.87
CA GLN A 181 -21.23 -30.17 -13.02
C GLN A 181 -21.76 -29.28 -11.89
N TYR A 182 -22.99 -29.53 -11.46
CA TYR A 182 -23.62 -28.85 -10.33
C TYR A 182 -22.81 -28.99 -9.02
N LEU A 183 -22.26 -30.18 -8.77
CA LEU A 183 -21.41 -30.43 -7.59
C LEU A 183 -20.01 -29.82 -7.71
N THR A 184 -19.48 -29.69 -8.92
CA THR A 184 -18.12 -29.17 -9.17
C THR A 184 -18.06 -27.67 -9.46
N MET A 185 -19.20 -26.99 -9.50
CA MET A 185 -19.26 -25.55 -9.78
C MET A 185 -18.49 -24.79 -8.69
N LYS A 186 -17.51 -23.98 -9.09
CA LYS A 186 -16.87 -23.03 -8.17
C LYS A 186 -17.89 -21.94 -7.85
N LYS A 187 -18.11 -21.72 -6.55
CA LYS A 187 -18.83 -20.53 -6.06
C LYS A 187 -18.01 -19.28 -6.35
#